data_AF-A0A2E8JS16-F1
#
_entry.id   AF-A0A2E8JS16-F1
#
_cell.length_a   1.000
_cell.length_b   1.000
_cell.length_c   1.000
_cell.angle_alpha   90.00
_cell.angle_beta   90.00
_cell.angle_gamma   90.00
#
_symmetry.space_group_name_H-M   'P 1'
#
loop_
_entity.id
_entity.type
_entity.pdbx_description
1 polymer ?
#
loop_
_entity_poly.entity_id
_entity_poly.type
_entity_poly.pdbx_seq_one_letter_code
_entity_poly.pdbx_strand_id
1 'polypeptide(L)'
;MNTFIIILLLVIAGISSYQLYLSITASRVKRGKEQPFFVDTSVLIDGRIIAVAQSGFMTAPLYIPRSVVGELQLLADGSDSDKRSRARHGLDVVKQLQEIPGVTVVIFLDSETAREGVDNRLLALAKKHGGALCTIDFNLNKVAQVEGLKVVNVNDLAKSLRMAYLPGEKLLLEITQKGNDAHQGIGHLTDGTMVVVEHASQLVGKMVEIEFIRSLQTAAGKMMFAKVVNAPKQPAQKNDAPAKRAAAQKPSGRKQVTERPQRKVVDKKPATKPQNSARHPRKKPLTNEERLVELANSQN
;
A
#
# COMPACT_ATOMS: atom_id res chain seq x y z
N MET A 1 -61.55 -40.30 23.66
CA MET A 1 -60.31 -39.52 23.96
C MET A 1 -59.31 -39.61 22.82
N ASN A 2 -58.77 -40.80 22.51
CA ASN A 2 -57.66 -40.99 21.55
C ASN A 2 -57.88 -40.35 20.16
N THR A 3 -59.10 -40.39 19.62
CA THR A 3 -59.45 -39.77 18.33
C THR A 3 -59.15 -38.27 18.28
N PHE A 4 -59.50 -37.53 19.34
CA PHE A 4 -59.20 -36.09 19.44
C PHE A 4 -57.70 -35.82 19.53
N ILE A 5 -56.94 -36.68 20.22
CA ILE A 5 -55.48 -36.57 20.33
C ILE A 5 -54.81 -36.79 18.96
N ILE A 6 -55.28 -37.77 18.18
CA ILE A 6 -54.77 -38.03 16.82
C ILE A 6 -55.06 -36.84 15.89
N ILE A 7 -56.27 -36.28 15.93
CA ILE A 7 -56.63 -35.09 15.15
C ILE A 7 -55.75 -33.89 15.54
N LEU A 8 -55.53 -33.67 16.83
CA LEU A 8 -54.68 -32.59 17.34
C LEU A 8 -53.23 -32.73 16.86
N LEU A 9 -52.65 -33.94 16.90
CA LEU A 9 -51.31 -34.21 16.42
C LEU A 9 -51.17 -34.00 14.91
N LEU A 10 -52.18 -34.38 14.11
CA LEU A 10 -52.19 -34.14 12.66
C LEU A 10 -52.26 -32.63 12.32
N VAL A 11 -53.05 -31.85 13.07
CA VAL A 11 -53.09 -30.39 12.93
C VAL A 11 -51.75 -29.75 13.28
N ILE A 12 -51.12 -30.16 14.38
CA ILE A 12 -49.79 -29.68 14.80
C ILE A 12 -48.73 -30.06 13.75
N ALA A 13 -48.73 -31.30 13.25
CA ALA A 13 -47.80 -31.75 12.21
C ALA A 13 -48.00 -30.98 10.90
N GLY A 14 -49.24 -30.70 10.50
CA GLY A 14 -49.56 -29.88 9.33
C GLY A 14 -49.07 -28.44 9.45
N ILE A 15 -49.30 -27.81 10.60
CA ILE A 15 -48.82 -26.44 10.88
C ILE A 15 -47.29 -26.40 10.90
N SER A 16 -46.63 -27.33 11.59
CA SER A 16 -45.16 -27.44 11.62
C SER A 16 -44.55 -27.68 10.24
N SER A 17 -45.18 -28.53 9.42
CA SER A 17 -44.73 -28.79 8.05
C SER A 17 -44.93 -27.57 7.15
N TYR A 18 -46.05 -26.84 7.30
CA TYR A 18 -46.29 -25.60 6.57
C TYR A 18 -45.32 -24.49 6.98
N GLN A 19 -45.02 -24.34 8.27
CA GLN A 19 -44.02 -23.38 8.77
C GLN A 19 -42.61 -23.76 8.32
N LEU A 20 -42.26 -25.05 8.25
CA LEU A 20 -40.97 -25.51 7.73
C LEU A 20 -40.86 -25.26 6.21
N TYR A 21 -41.89 -25.60 5.44
CA TYR A 21 -41.98 -25.29 4.00
C TYR A 21 -41.87 -23.79 3.74
N LEU A 22 -42.58 -22.98 4.53
CA LEU A 22 -42.54 -21.52 4.46
C LEU A 22 -41.17 -20.98 4.89
N SER A 23 -40.52 -21.54 5.90
CA SER A 23 -39.16 -21.13 6.30
C SER A 23 -38.12 -21.44 5.21
N ILE A 24 -38.17 -22.64 4.62
CA ILE A 24 -37.29 -23.05 3.52
C ILE A 24 -37.51 -22.16 2.28
N THR A 25 -38.76 -21.81 1.95
CA THR A 25 -39.06 -20.99 0.77
C THR A 25 -38.89 -19.49 1.01
N ALA A 26 -39.30 -18.96 2.18
CA ALA A 26 -39.13 -17.56 2.57
C ALA A 26 -37.69 -17.21 2.99
N SER A 27 -36.81 -18.20 3.18
CA SER A 27 -35.35 -18.00 3.16
C SER A 27 -34.87 -17.43 1.81
N ARG A 28 -35.68 -17.49 0.74
CA ARG A 28 -35.63 -16.49 -0.35
C ARG A 28 -36.21 -15.15 0.10
N VAL A 29 -35.62 -14.56 1.15
CA VAL A 29 -35.89 -13.18 1.56
C VAL A 29 -35.65 -12.28 0.35
N LYS A 30 -36.45 -11.21 0.20
CA LYS A 30 -36.38 -10.28 -0.93
C LYS A 30 -34.98 -9.69 -1.10
N ARG A 31 -34.12 -10.35 -1.89
CA ARG A 31 -32.82 -9.81 -2.27
C ARG A 31 -33.03 -8.61 -3.19
N GLY A 32 -32.93 -7.41 -2.62
CA GLY A 32 -32.66 -6.22 -3.42
C GLY A 32 -31.41 -6.49 -4.26
N LYS A 33 -31.50 -6.22 -5.57
CA LYS A 33 -30.58 -6.70 -6.62
C LYS A 33 -29.11 -6.67 -6.18
N GLU A 34 -28.60 -7.82 -5.73
CA GLU A 34 -27.22 -7.96 -5.26
C GLU A 34 -26.27 -7.57 -6.40
N GLN A 35 -25.38 -6.61 -6.15
CA GLN A 35 -24.42 -6.15 -7.14
C GLN A 35 -23.26 -7.15 -7.17
N PRO A 36 -23.14 -8.02 -8.19
CA PRO A 36 -22.11 -9.07 -8.19
C PRO A 36 -20.72 -8.45 -8.26
N PHE A 37 -19.74 -9.14 -7.69
CA PHE A 37 -18.33 -8.80 -7.84
C PHE A 37 -17.78 -9.53 -9.06
N PHE A 38 -17.46 -8.79 -10.14
CA PHE A 38 -16.78 -9.35 -11.30
C PHE A 38 -15.29 -9.49 -11.01
N VAL A 39 -14.79 -10.72 -10.90
CA VAL A 39 -13.42 -11.00 -10.44
C VAL A 39 -12.46 -11.11 -11.62
N ASP A 40 -11.39 -10.34 -11.53
CA ASP A 40 -10.25 -10.28 -12.46
C ASP A 40 -9.18 -11.35 -12.15
N THR A 41 -8.54 -11.86 -13.21
CA THR A 41 -7.30 -12.66 -13.20
C THR A 41 -6.28 -12.17 -12.18
N SER A 42 -6.06 -10.85 -12.08
CA SER A 42 -5.06 -10.27 -11.15
C SER A 42 -5.33 -10.62 -9.68
N VAL A 43 -6.60 -10.66 -9.27
CA VAL A 43 -7.03 -10.94 -7.89
C VAL A 43 -6.92 -12.43 -7.58
N LEU A 44 -7.23 -13.29 -8.55
CA LEU A 44 -7.12 -14.73 -8.40
C LEU A 44 -5.66 -15.15 -8.23
N ILE A 45 -4.73 -14.55 -8.99
CA ILE A 45 -3.30 -14.80 -8.88
C ILE A 45 -2.68 -14.29 -7.55
N ASP A 46 -3.28 -13.26 -6.94
CA ASP A 46 -2.85 -12.70 -5.65
C ASP A 46 -3.38 -13.49 -4.44
N GLY A 47 -4.50 -14.20 -4.59
CA GLY A 47 -5.04 -15.15 -3.62
C GLY A 47 -5.66 -14.54 -2.34
N ARG A 48 -5.29 -13.31 -1.94
CA ARG A 48 -5.79 -12.68 -0.70
C ARG A 48 -7.31 -12.50 -0.64
N ILE A 49 -8.00 -12.56 -1.78
CA ILE A 49 -9.47 -12.61 -1.85
C ILE A 49 -10.07 -13.74 -0.99
N ILE A 50 -9.37 -14.88 -0.82
CA ILE A 50 -9.83 -15.98 0.04
C ILE A 50 -10.04 -15.50 1.48
N ALA A 51 -9.07 -14.77 2.05
CA ALA A 51 -9.16 -14.25 3.41
C ALA A 51 -10.26 -13.19 3.55
N VAL A 52 -10.49 -12.35 2.52
CA VAL A 52 -11.56 -11.34 2.48
C VAL A 52 -12.95 -12.00 2.35
N ALA A 53 -13.03 -13.14 1.66
CA ALA A 53 -14.26 -13.93 1.54
C ALA A 53 -14.57 -14.70 2.83
N GLN A 54 -13.58 -15.38 3.42
CA GLN A 54 -13.71 -16.12 4.69
C GLN A 54 -14.07 -15.21 5.87
N SER A 55 -13.63 -13.94 5.86
CA SER A 55 -13.98 -12.94 6.89
C SER A 55 -15.34 -12.27 6.68
N GLY A 56 -16.12 -12.70 5.67
CA GLY A 56 -17.50 -12.26 5.46
C GLY A 56 -17.67 -10.89 4.79
N PHE A 57 -16.58 -10.24 4.35
CA PHE A 57 -16.68 -8.96 3.62
C PHE A 57 -17.23 -9.12 2.19
N MET A 58 -17.12 -10.31 1.60
CA MET A 58 -17.69 -10.62 0.26
C MET A 58 -19.15 -11.05 0.38
N THR A 59 -20.04 -10.08 0.62
CA THR A 59 -21.48 -10.31 0.88
C THR A 59 -22.34 -10.51 -0.38
N ALA A 60 -21.79 -10.31 -1.57
CA ALA A 60 -22.46 -10.46 -2.86
C ALA A 60 -21.73 -11.53 -3.72
N PRO A 61 -22.41 -12.18 -4.69
CA PRO A 61 -21.82 -13.29 -5.41
C PRO A 61 -20.60 -12.89 -6.24
N LEU A 62 -19.57 -13.74 -6.19
CA LEU A 62 -18.34 -13.63 -6.98
C LEU A 62 -18.60 -14.20 -8.38
N TYR A 63 -18.71 -13.34 -9.37
CA TYR A 63 -18.86 -13.70 -10.78
C TYR A 63 -17.48 -13.72 -11.43
N ILE A 64 -17.01 -14.91 -11.80
CA ILE A 64 -15.69 -15.11 -12.43
C ILE A 64 -15.94 -15.41 -13.91
N PRO A 65 -15.64 -14.49 -14.84
CA PRO A 65 -15.89 -14.72 -16.27
C PRO A 65 -15.17 -15.97 -16.79
N ARG A 66 -15.77 -16.66 -17.75
CA ARG A 66 -15.13 -17.78 -18.44
C ARG A 66 -13.88 -17.33 -19.20
N SER A 67 -13.83 -16.10 -19.71
CA SER A 67 -12.61 -15.48 -20.26
C SER A 67 -11.46 -15.37 -19.25
N VAL A 68 -11.72 -14.92 -18.01
CA VAL A 68 -10.73 -14.85 -16.93
C VAL A 68 -10.16 -16.24 -16.60
N VAL A 69 -11.02 -17.26 -16.52
CA VAL A 69 -10.54 -18.65 -16.32
C VAL A 69 -9.77 -19.16 -17.55
N GLY A 70 -10.16 -18.76 -18.77
CA GLY A 70 -9.45 -19.07 -20.01
C GLY A 70 -8.05 -18.44 -20.10
N GLU A 71 -7.90 -17.20 -19.62
CA GLU A 71 -6.62 -16.51 -19.51
C GLU A 71 -5.70 -17.20 -18.48
N LEU A 72 -6.23 -17.57 -17.31
CA LEU A 72 -5.50 -18.39 -16.34
C LEU A 72 -5.05 -19.73 -16.94
N GLN A 73 -5.89 -20.40 -17.74
CA GLN A 73 -5.51 -21.64 -18.43
C GLN A 73 -4.38 -21.38 -19.46
N LEU A 74 -4.50 -20.36 -20.30
CA LEU A 74 -3.47 -20.00 -21.28
C LEU A 74 -2.12 -19.65 -20.62
N LEU A 75 -2.15 -18.97 -19.46
CA LEU A 75 -0.95 -18.67 -18.67
C LEU A 75 -0.39 -19.91 -17.94
N ALA A 76 -1.23 -20.87 -17.56
CA ALA A 76 -0.85 -22.13 -16.89
C ALA A 76 -0.18 -23.16 -17.81
N ASP A 77 -0.35 -23.00 -19.13
CA ASP A 77 0.22 -23.82 -20.21
C ASP A 77 1.37 -23.13 -20.97
N GLY A 78 1.65 -21.84 -20.71
CA GLY A 78 2.72 -21.08 -21.35
C GLY A 78 4.15 -21.56 -21.03
N SER A 79 5.16 -21.12 -21.79
CA SER A 79 6.55 -21.55 -21.56
C SER A 79 7.14 -21.05 -20.23
N ASP A 80 6.82 -19.81 -19.84
CA ASP A 80 7.29 -19.12 -18.64
C ASP A 80 6.86 -19.84 -17.35
N SER A 81 7.84 -20.31 -16.57
CA SER A 81 7.59 -21.14 -15.38
C SER A 81 6.96 -20.37 -14.21
N ASP A 82 7.28 -19.09 -14.05
CA ASP A 82 6.78 -18.29 -12.94
C ASP A 82 5.35 -17.83 -13.23
N LYS A 83 5.06 -17.44 -14.49
CA LYS A 83 3.68 -17.20 -14.94
C LYS A 83 2.83 -18.46 -14.83
N ARG A 84 3.34 -19.64 -15.24
CA ARG A 84 2.63 -20.92 -15.06
C ARG A 84 2.29 -21.22 -13.61
N SER A 85 3.27 -21.09 -12.71
CA SER A 85 3.08 -21.34 -11.28
C SER A 85 1.99 -20.43 -10.69
N ARG A 86 2.09 -19.13 -10.98
CA ARG A 86 1.11 -18.11 -10.55
C ARG A 86 -0.29 -18.32 -11.13
N ALA A 87 -0.41 -18.72 -12.39
CA ALA A 87 -1.69 -18.97 -13.04
C ALA A 87 -2.38 -20.24 -12.52
N ARG A 88 -1.61 -21.30 -12.23
CA ARG A 88 -2.11 -22.51 -11.56
C ARG A 88 -2.64 -22.19 -10.16
N HIS A 89 -1.88 -21.41 -9.37
CA HIS A 89 -2.37 -20.90 -8.10
C HIS A 89 -3.68 -20.10 -8.25
N GLY A 90 -3.82 -19.29 -9.29
CA GLY A 90 -5.08 -18.60 -9.61
C GLY A 90 -6.27 -19.55 -9.84
N LEU A 91 -6.06 -20.69 -10.49
CA LEU A 91 -7.08 -21.73 -10.66
C LEU A 91 -7.38 -22.45 -9.32
N ASP A 92 -6.37 -22.72 -8.50
CA ASP A 92 -6.54 -23.26 -7.15
C ASP A 92 -7.32 -22.30 -6.24
N VAL A 93 -7.15 -20.99 -6.43
CA VAL A 93 -7.90 -19.93 -5.73
C VAL A 93 -9.37 -19.92 -6.16
N VAL A 94 -9.68 -20.11 -7.46
CA VAL A 94 -11.07 -20.28 -7.93
C VAL A 94 -11.75 -21.45 -7.21
N LYS A 95 -11.06 -22.60 -7.11
CA LYS A 95 -11.59 -23.79 -6.43
C LYS A 95 -11.78 -23.56 -4.92
N GLN A 96 -10.79 -22.98 -4.24
CA GLN A 96 -10.90 -22.65 -2.82
C GLN A 96 -12.06 -21.68 -2.53
N LEU A 97 -12.28 -20.67 -3.38
CA LEU A 97 -13.41 -19.75 -3.23
C LEU A 97 -14.77 -20.46 -3.37
N GLN A 98 -14.87 -21.47 -4.22
CA GLN A 98 -16.08 -22.31 -4.36
C GLN A 98 -16.34 -23.21 -3.14
N GLU A 99 -15.31 -23.49 -2.33
CA GLU A 99 -15.38 -24.37 -1.16
C GLU A 99 -15.68 -23.60 0.16
N ILE A 100 -15.70 -22.26 0.16
CA ILE A 100 -16.01 -21.45 1.36
C ILE A 100 -17.53 -21.47 1.65
N PRO A 101 -17.98 -21.95 2.83
CA PRO A 101 -19.39 -21.91 3.20
C PRO A 101 -19.95 -20.48 3.23
N GLY A 102 -21.10 -20.29 2.57
CA GLY A 102 -21.79 -18.99 2.51
C GLY A 102 -21.34 -18.06 1.38
N VAL A 103 -20.17 -18.29 0.76
CA VAL A 103 -19.72 -17.53 -0.41
C VAL A 103 -20.34 -18.12 -1.67
N THR A 104 -21.05 -17.30 -2.45
CA THR A 104 -21.60 -17.74 -3.75
C THR A 104 -20.63 -17.42 -4.87
N VAL A 105 -20.00 -18.43 -5.46
CA VAL A 105 -19.13 -18.28 -6.64
C VAL A 105 -19.85 -18.80 -7.88
N VAL A 106 -19.81 -18.03 -8.97
CA VAL A 106 -20.41 -18.40 -10.27
C VAL A 106 -19.37 -18.21 -11.36
N ILE A 107 -19.09 -19.27 -12.12
CA ILE A 107 -18.37 -19.14 -13.39
C ILE A 107 -19.35 -18.53 -14.39
N PHE A 108 -19.16 -17.24 -14.69
CA PHE A 108 -20.10 -16.45 -15.47
C PHE A 108 -19.81 -16.61 -16.96
N LEU A 109 -20.80 -17.06 -17.73
CA LEU A 109 -20.64 -17.24 -19.18
C LEU A 109 -20.70 -15.89 -19.90
N ASP A 110 -19.54 -15.42 -20.34
CA ASP A 110 -19.36 -14.25 -21.16
C ASP A 110 -19.14 -14.61 -22.64
N SER A 111 -19.86 -13.95 -23.55
CA SER A 111 -19.94 -14.33 -24.96
C SER A 111 -18.60 -14.27 -25.69
N GLU A 112 -18.23 -15.34 -26.37
CA GLU A 112 -16.92 -15.51 -27.03
C GLU A 112 -16.64 -14.51 -28.17
N THR A 113 -17.67 -13.87 -28.73
CA THR A 113 -17.66 -13.23 -30.06
C THR A 113 -17.08 -11.81 -30.15
N ALA A 114 -16.49 -11.25 -29.09
CA ALA A 114 -15.86 -9.92 -29.12
C ALA A 114 -14.34 -10.01 -29.26
N ARG A 115 -13.76 -9.26 -30.23
CA ARG A 115 -12.30 -9.07 -30.44
C ARG A 115 -11.62 -8.21 -29.36
N GLU A 116 -12.26 -8.05 -28.22
CA GLU A 116 -11.88 -7.12 -27.15
C GLU A 116 -11.24 -7.90 -26.00
N GLY A 117 -10.22 -7.30 -25.37
CA GLY A 117 -9.47 -7.93 -24.27
C GLY A 117 -10.31 -8.22 -23.03
N VAL A 118 -9.79 -9.08 -22.15
CA VAL A 118 -10.43 -9.51 -20.90
C VAL A 118 -10.86 -8.31 -20.06
N ASP A 119 -10.00 -7.29 -19.94
CA ASP A 119 -10.24 -6.00 -19.29
C ASP A 119 -11.52 -5.30 -19.76
N ASN A 120 -11.63 -5.01 -21.06
CA ASN A 120 -12.79 -4.35 -21.66
C ASN A 120 -14.07 -5.17 -21.42
N ARG A 121 -13.94 -6.50 -21.45
CA ARG A 121 -15.06 -7.41 -21.21
C ARG A 121 -15.50 -7.40 -19.75
N LEU A 122 -14.57 -7.39 -18.80
CA LEU A 122 -14.83 -7.22 -17.35
C LEU A 122 -15.56 -5.90 -17.08
N LEU A 123 -15.09 -4.79 -17.66
CA LEU A 123 -15.72 -3.47 -17.58
C LEU A 123 -17.17 -3.51 -18.13
N ALA A 124 -17.34 -4.03 -19.35
CA ALA A 124 -18.65 -4.14 -20.00
C ALA A 124 -19.64 -5.02 -19.22
N LEU A 125 -19.18 -6.13 -18.64
CA LEU A 125 -19.98 -7.02 -17.79
C LEU A 125 -20.40 -6.34 -16.48
N ALA A 126 -19.46 -5.71 -15.77
CA ALA A 126 -19.76 -4.97 -14.55
C ALA A 126 -20.80 -3.87 -14.81
N LYS A 127 -20.62 -3.11 -15.89
CA LYS A 127 -21.53 -2.05 -16.35
C LYS A 127 -22.92 -2.58 -16.70
N LYS A 128 -23.00 -3.62 -17.54
CA LYS A 128 -24.25 -4.23 -18.01
C LYS A 128 -25.09 -4.82 -16.87
N HIS A 129 -24.46 -5.47 -15.90
CA HIS A 129 -25.16 -6.12 -14.80
C HIS A 129 -25.39 -5.20 -13.59
N GLY A 130 -24.67 -4.07 -13.51
CA GLY A 130 -24.69 -3.16 -12.35
C GLY A 130 -23.91 -3.74 -11.16
N GLY A 131 -22.84 -4.50 -11.45
CA GLY A 131 -21.92 -5.06 -10.46
C GLY A 131 -20.78 -4.10 -10.10
N ALA A 132 -19.88 -4.58 -9.25
CA ALA A 132 -18.61 -3.92 -8.96
C ALA A 132 -17.45 -4.76 -9.51
N LEU A 133 -16.39 -4.11 -9.97
CA LEU A 133 -15.19 -4.77 -10.48
C LEU A 133 -14.25 -5.10 -9.31
N CYS A 134 -13.88 -6.37 -9.15
CA CYS A 134 -12.88 -6.80 -8.19
C CYS A 134 -11.55 -7.04 -8.92
N THR A 135 -10.63 -6.08 -8.80
CA THR A 135 -9.31 -6.07 -9.46
C THR A 135 -8.24 -5.53 -8.49
N ILE A 136 -6.99 -6.02 -8.59
CA ILE A 136 -5.82 -5.35 -7.97
C ILE A 136 -4.99 -4.55 -8.98
N ASP A 137 -5.24 -4.67 -10.29
CA ASP A 137 -4.50 -3.92 -11.30
C ASP A 137 -4.78 -2.41 -11.20
N PHE A 138 -3.74 -1.60 -11.42
CA PHE A 138 -3.82 -0.15 -11.29
C PHE A 138 -4.50 0.53 -12.49
N ASN A 139 -4.25 0.04 -13.70
CA ASN A 139 -4.75 0.63 -14.93
C ASN A 139 -6.23 0.31 -15.12
N LEU A 140 -6.61 -0.96 -14.95
CA LEU A 140 -7.99 -1.41 -15.01
C LEU A 140 -8.87 -0.73 -13.94
N ASN A 141 -8.36 -0.57 -12.71
CA ASN A 141 -9.00 0.23 -11.66
C ASN A 141 -9.18 1.70 -12.10
N LYS A 142 -8.19 2.31 -12.76
CA LYS A 142 -8.30 3.69 -13.28
C LYS A 142 -9.32 3.84 -14.41
N VAL A 143 -9.38 2.90 -15.36
CA VAL A 143 -10.40 2.90 -16.42
C VAL A 143 -11.80 2.70 -15.81
N ALA A 144 -11.96 1.75 -14.89
CA ALA A 144 -13.23 1.52 -14.19
C ALA A 144 -13.73 2.76 -13.43
N GLN A 145 -12.84 3.51 -12.78
CA GLN A 145 -13.17 4.79 -12.13
C GLN A 145 -13.67 5.84 -13.14
N VAL A 146 -13.06 5.95 -14.32
CA VAL A 146 -13.50 6.86 -15.39
C VAL A 146 -14.85 6.45 -15.99
N GLU A 147 -15.13 5.14 -16.08
CA GLU A 147 -16.42 4.61 -16.51
C GLU A 147 -17.54 4.68 -15.46
N GLY A 148 -17.25 5.18 -14.26
CA GLY A 148 -18.22 5.29 -13.14
C GLY A 148 -18.53 3.96 -12.46
N LEU A 149 -17.70 2.93 -12.64
CA LEU A 149 -17.87 1.63 -12.00
C LEU A 149 -17.35 1.64 -10.56
N LYS A 150 -18.06 0.93 -9.68
CA LYS A 150 -17.55 0.60 -8.34
C LYS A 150 -16.38 -0.37 -8.48
N VAL A 151 -15.27 -0.10 -7.79
CA VAL A 151 -14.11 -1.00 -7.73
C VAL A 151 -13.89 -1.49 -6.31
N VAL A 152 -13.69 -2.80 -6.15
CA VAL A 152 -13.27 -3.46 -4.91
C VAL A 152 -11.82 -3.90 -5.10
N ASN A 153 -10.88 -3.10 -4.57
CA ASN A 153 -9.47 -3.41 -4.67
C ASN A 153 -8.97 -4.07 -3.37
N VAL A 154 -8.67 -5.36 -3.43
CA VAL A 154 -8.21 -6.17 -2.28
C VAL A 154 -6.91 -5.62 -1.68
N ASN A 155 -6.03 -5.05 -2.52
CA ASN A 155 -4.78 -4.46 -2.06
C ASN A 155 -5.00 -3.13 -1.31
N ASP A 156 -5.98 -2.32 -1.72
CA ASP A 156 -6.34 -1.08 -1.01
C ASP A 156 -7.12 -1.34 0.29
N LEU A 157 -7.96 -2.38 0.32
CA LEU A 157 -8.57 -2.89 1.55
C LEU A 157 -7.48 -3.32 2.56
N ALA A 158 -6.48 -4.09 2.11
CA ALA A 158 -5.36 -4.54 2.95
C ALA A 158 -4.48 -3.38 3.46
N LYS A 159 -4.41 -2.24 2.75
CA LYS A 159 -3.76 -1.02 3.26
C LYS A 159 -4.62 -0.32 4.32
N SER A 160 -5.93 -0.22 4.07
CA SER A 160 -6.90 0.45 4.96
C SER A 160 -7.11 -0.28 6.28
N LEU A 161 -6.92 -1.61 6.31
CA LEU A 161 -7.03 -2.45 7.52
C LEU A 161 -5.74 -2.49 8.38
N ARG A 162 -4.69 -1.74 8.02
CA ARG A 162 -3.48 -1.65 8.86
C ARG A 162 -3.79 -0.93 10.18
N MET A 163 -3.18 -1.42 11.27
CA MET A 163 -3.38 -0.87 12.61
C MET A 163 -3.02 0.62 12.67
N ALA A 164 -4.05 1.44 12.88
CA ALA A 164 -3.91 2.90 12.90
C ALA A 164 -3.53 3.39 14.30
N TYR A 165 -2.26 3.18 14.69
CA TYR A 165 -1.74 3.62 15.99
C TYR A 165 -2.08 5.09 16.29
N LEU A 166 -2.78 5.32 17.41
CA LEU A 166 -3.31 6.62 17.82
C LEU A 166 -2.41 7.33 18.85
N PRO A 167 -2.42 8.68 18.91
CA PRO A 167 -1.81 9.41 20.01
C PRO A 167 -2.34 8.95 21.38
N GLY A 168 -1.43 8.70 22.33
CA GLY A 168 -1.74 8.17 23.66
C GLY A 168 -1.75 6.63 23.76
N GLU A 169 -1.77 5.90 22.64
CA GLU A 169 -1.59 4.44 22.67
C GLU A 169 -0.17 4.06 23.05
N LYS A 170 -0.04 2.91 23.72
CA LYS A 170 1.23 2.40 24.22
C LYS A 170 1.61 1.07 23.60
N LEU A 171 2.91 0.88 23.38
CA LEU A 171 3.48 -0.32 22.76
C LEU A 171 4.86 -0.61 23.35
N LEU A 172 5.22 -1.90 23.44
CA LEU A 172 6.59 -2.31 23.71
C LEU A 172 7.36 -2.42 22.36
N LEU A 173 8.34 -1.53 22.14
CA LEU A 173 9.08 -1.41 20.89
C LEU A 173 10.58 -1.66 21.11
N GLU A 174 11.23 -2.38 20.20
CA GLU A 174 12.70 -2.45 20.18
C GLU A 174 13.29 -1.17 19.58
N ILE A 175 14.20 -0.51 20.30
CA ILE A 175 14.98 0.60 19.76
C ILE A 175 16.18 0.00 19.01
N THR A 176 16.09 -0.14 17.70
CA THR A 176 17.11 -0.81 16.88
C THR A 176 18.28 0.11 16.50
N GLN A 177 18.03 1.43 16.39
CA GLN A 177 19.01 2.41 15.92
C GLN A 177 18.94 3.73 16.70
N LYS A 178 19.95 4.59 16.54
CA LYS A 178 19.88 6.00 16.97
C LYS A 178 19.09 6.81 15.94
N GLY A 179 18.33 7.80 16.41
CA GLY A 179 17.63 8.75 15.56
C GLY A 179 18.56 9.84 15.02
N ASN A 180 17.97 10.75 14.24
CA ASN A 180 18.70 11.83 13.58
C ASN A 180 19.19 12.88 14.60
N ASP A 181 18.38 13.19 15.61
CA ASP A 181 18.81 14.01 16.74
C ASP A 181 19.42 13.15 17.86
N ALA A 182 20.43 13.70 18.56
CA ALA A 182 21.22 12.97 19.56
C ALA A 182 20.43 12.41 20.77
N HIS A 183 19.16 12.83 20.96
CA HIS A 183 18.26 12.34 22.00
C HIS A 183 17.29 11.24 21.49
N GLN A 184 17.16 11.03 20.17
CA GLN A 184 16.18 10.10 19.59
C GLN A 184 16.73 8.68 19.45
N GLY A 185 15.85 7.69 19.62
CA GLY A 185 16.02 6.35 19.09
C GLY A 185 15.10 6.12 17.88
N ILE A 186 15.39 5.09 17.09
CA ILE A 186 14.50 4.57 16.05
C ILE A 186 14.21 3.10 16.35
N GLY A 187 12.94 2.71 16.19
CA GLY A 187 12.51 1.32 16.11
C GLY A 187 11.54 1.13 14.94
N HIS A 188 11.16 -0.11 14.65
CA HIS A 188 10.22 -0.44 13.58
C HIS A 188 9.06 -1.28 14.09
N LEU A 189 7.87 -1.01 13.58
CA LEU A 189 6.67 -1.80 13.81
C LEU A 189 6.68 -3.07 12.94
N THR A 190 5.82 -4.02 13.28
CA THR A 190 5.69 -5.31 12.56
C THR A 190 5.26 -5.16 11.09
N ASP A 191 4.68 -4.03 10.70
CA ASP A 191 4.34 -3.69 9.31
C ASP A 191 5.43 -2.88 8.57
N GLY A 192 6.59 -2.68 9.22
CA GLY A 192 7.73 -1.90 8.74
C GLY A 192 7.70 -0.41 9.09
N THR A 193 6.59 0.13 9.59
CA THR A 193 6.45 1.56 9.92
C THR A 193 7.52 2.00 10.91
N MET A 194 8.30 3.03 10.54
CA MET A 194 9.38 3.56 11.36
C MET A 194 8.82 4.43 12.49
N VAL A 195 9.31 4.20 13.72
CA VAL A 195 8.95 4.97 14.92
C VAL A 195 10.18 5.70 15.43
N VAL A 196 10.11 7.03 15.47
CA VAL A 196 11.11 7.89 16.12
C VAL A 196 10.70 8.09 17.57
N VAL A 197 11.57 7.75 18.52
CA VAL A 197 11.27 7.76 19.95
C VAL A 197 12.14 8.79 20.67
N GLU A 198 11.50 9.79 21.26
CA GLU A 198 12.14 10.87 22.02
C GLU A 198 12.75 10.31 23.32
N HIS A 199 13.97 10.78 23.65
CA HIS A 199 14.82 10.33 24.77
C HIS A 199 15.29 8.86 24.74
N ALA A 200 15.15 8.15 23.62
CA ALA A 200 15.53 6.74 23.49
C ALA A 200 16.96 6.48 22.96
N SER A 201 17.78 7.50 22.67
CA SER A 201 19.13 7.30 22.07
C SER A 201 20.13 6.49 22.92
N GLN A 202 19.86 6.33 24.22
CA GLN A 202 20.61 5.51 25.18
C GLN A 202 19.99 4.12 25.42
N LEU A 203 18.85 3.82 24.78
CA LEU A 203 18.08 2.59 24.95
C LEU A 203 18.18 1.66 23.73
N VAL A 204 19.09 1.94 22.79
CA VAL A 204 19.36 1.11 21.62
C VAL A 204 19.73 -0.32 22.04
N GLY A 205 19.16 -1.32 21.37
CA GLY A 205 19.26 -2.74 21.72
C GLY A 205 18.38 -3.18 22.89
N LYS A 206 17.30 -2.44 23.18
CA LYS A 206 16.34 -2.78 24.26
C LYS A 206 14.89 -2.64 23.79
N MET A 207 14.04 -3.50 24.36
CA MET A 207 12.59 -3.31 24.36
C MET A 207 12.21 -2.19 25.34
N VAL A 208 11.41 -1.23 24.90
CA VAL A 208 11.02 -0.04 25.66
C VAL A 208 9.52 0.19 25.53
N GLU A 209 8.84 0.48 26.64
CA GLU A 209 7.44 0.91 26.61
C GLU A 209 7.38 2.36 26.13
N ILE A 210 6.77 2.57 24.96
CA ILE A 210 6.60 3.87 24.31
C ILE A 210 5.13 4.27 24.26
N GLU A 211 4.87 5.57 24.22
CA GLU A 211 3.55 6.16 24.00
C GLU A 211 3.58 7.02 22.74
N PHE A 212 2.69 6.76 21.78
CA PHE A 212 2.62 7.50 20.52
C PHE A 212 2.15 8.94 20.75
N ILE A 213 2.75 9.89 20.03
CA ILE A 213 2.43 11.33 20.11
C ILE A 213 1.72 11.80 18.83
N ARG A 214 2.26 11.43 17.66
CA ARG A 214 1.79 11.92 16.35
C ARG A 214 2.30 11.01 15.22
N SER A 215 1.55 10.95 14.12
CA SER A 215 2.00 10.36 12.86
C SER A 215 2.36 11.46 11.85
N LEU A 216 3.39 11.24 11.05
CA LEU A 216 3.75 12.06 9.90
C LEU A 216 3.75 11.20 8.64
N GLN A 217 3.07 11.64 7.59
CA GLN A 217 3.20 11.02 6.27
C GLN A 217 4.36 11.67 5.52
N THR A 218 5.25 10.85 4.95
CA THR A 218 6.39 11.28 4.15
C THR A 218 6.38 10.61 2.77
N ALA A 219 7.24 11.08 1.85
CA ALA A 219 7.42 10.45 0.54
C ALA A 219 7.92 8.99 0.62
N ALA A 220 8.62 8.61 1.70
CA ALA A 220 9.09 7.25 1.94
C ALA A 220 8.07 6.35 2.66
N GLY A 221 6.93 6.92 3.12
CA GLY A 221 5.91 6.19 3.87
C GLY A 221 5.44 6.90 5.14
N LYS A 222 4.66 6.19 5.96
CA LYS A 222 4.21 6.67 7.27
C LYS A 222 5.36 6.57 8.28
N MET A 223 5.51 7.61 9.10
CA MET A 223 6.41 7.65 10.25
C MET A 223 5.60 7.94 11.51
N MET A 224 5.92 7.27 12.61
CA MET A 224 5.33 7.56 13.92
C MET A 224 6.35 8.27 14.81
N PHE A 225 5.87 9.15 15.68
CA PHE A 225 6.66 9.76 16.76
C PHE A 225 6.09 9.34 18.11
N ALA A 226 6.97 9.00 19.04
CA ALA A 226 6.61 8.52 20.37
C ALA A 226 7.59 9.05 21.43
N LYS A 227 7.21 8.93 22.71
CA LYS A 227 8.06 9.15 23.89
C LYS A 227 8.20 7.85 24.67
N VAL A 228 9.29 7.71 25.45
CA VAL A 228 9.38 6.65 26.46
C VAL A 228 8.38 6.93 27.59
N VAL A 229 7.55 5.95 27.97
CA VAL A 229 6.51 6.10 29.02
C VAL A 229 7.13 6.53 30.35
N ASN A 230 8.30 5.99 30.68
CA ASN A 230 9.06 6.26 31.90
C ASN A 230 10.28 7.17 31.63
N ALA A 231 10.16 8.15 30.72
CA ALA A 231 11.21 9.12 30.46
C ALA A 231 11.57 9.92 31.74
N PRO A 232 12.86 10.08 32.09
CA PRO A 232 13.27 10.99 33.16
C PRO A 232 12.80 12.42 32.86
N LYS A 233 12.00 13.01 33.75
CA LYS A 233 11.47 14.36 33.59
C LYS A 233 12.62 15.39 33.55
N GLN A 234 13.00 15.84 32.36
CA GLN A 234 13.85 17.02 32.23
C GLN A 234 13.07 18.26 32.69
N PRO A 235 13.70 19.20 33.42
CA PRO A 235 13.07 20.46 33.78
C PRO A 235 12.79 21.28 32.51
N ALA A 236 11.58 21.82 32.39
CA ALA A 236 11.18 22.59 31.21
C ALA A 236 12.11 23.80 30.99
N GLN A 237 12.67 23.90 29.79
CA GLN A 237 13.44 25.07 29.39
C GLN A 237 12.52 26.30 29.40
N LYS A 238 12.94 27.36 30.11
CA LYS A 238 12.30 28.66 30.01
C LYS A 238 12.66 29.26 28.64
N ASN A 239 11.65 29.59 27.85
CA ASN A 239 11.85 30.37 26.63
C ASN A 239 12.14 31.83 27.02
N ASP A 240 13.40 32.26 26.88
CA ASP A 240 13.73 33.69 27.00
C ASP A 240 13.13 34.47 25.83
N ALA A 241 12.47 35.59 26.15
CA ALA A 241 11.73 36.38 25.18
C ALA A 241 12.65 37.23 24.27
N PRO A 242 12.29 37.44 22.99
CA PRO A 242 13.17 38.12 22.03
C PRO A 242 13.33 39.62 22.33
N ALA A 243 14.54 40.04 22.69
CA ALA A 243 14.89 41.43 22.92
C ALA A 243 14.90 42.24 21.60
N LYS A 244 14.01 43.23 21.48
CA LYS A 244 14.01 44.20 20.37
C LYS A 244 15.23 45.13 20.44
N ARG A 245 15.97 45.27 19.33
CA ARG A 245 16.65 46.52 18.96
C ARG A 245 16.93 46.59 17.46
N ALA A 246 16.89 47.79 16.90
CA ALA A 246 17.07 48.08 15.48
C ALA A 246 17.89 49.37 15.28
N ALA A 247 18.23 49.66 14.02
CA ALA A 247 18.84 50.90 13.50
C ALA A 247 20.35 51.16 13.75
N ALA A 248 21.16 50.73 12.77
CA ALA A 248 22.07 51.53 11.93
C ALA A 248 23.08 52.56 12.52
N GLN A 249 24.35 52.49 12.07
CA GLN A 249 24.99 53.46 11.14
C GLN A 249 26.42 53.02 10.68
N LYS A 250 27.10 53.84 9.85
CA LYS A 250 28.38 53.64 9.09
C LYS A 250 29.31 54.89 9.33
N PRO A 251 30.56 55.00 8.79
CA PRO A 251 31.68 54.06 8.54
C PRO A 251 33.08 54.65 8.99
N SER A 252 34.22 54.13 8.46
CA SER A 252 35.65 54.61 8.52
C SER A 252 36.59 53.83 9.50
N GLY A 253 37.92 53.65 9.30
CA GLY A 253 38.78 53.90 8.11
C GLY A 253 40.33 53.78 8.31
N ARG A 254 40.99 52.93 7.49
CA ARG A 254 42.39 52.95 6.95
C ARG A 254 43.68 52.91 7.83
N LYS A 255 44.48 51.84 7.64
CA LYS A 255 45.98 51.71 7.55
C LYS A 255 46.35 50.25 7.12
N GLN A 256 47.44 49.81 6.46
CA GLN A 256 48.81 50.28 6.08
C GLN A 256 49.89 50.22 7.19
N VAL A 257 51.10 49.62 7.05
CA VAL A 257 51.90 49.01 5.92
C VAL A 257 52.52 47.64 6.40
N THR A 258 53.03 46.68 5.59
CA THR A 258 54.47 46.42 5.18
C THR A 258 54.53 44.91 4.77
N GLU A 259 55.01 44.40 3.61
CA GLU A 259 56.36 44.25 2.97
C GLU A 259 57.36 43.31 3.71
N ARG A 260 58.20 42.41 3.13
CA ARG A 260 58.44 41.77 1.79
C ARG A 260 59.54 40.64 1.99
N PRO A 261 60.19 39.96 1.00
CA PRO A 261 59.91 39.64 -0.43
C PRO A 261 60.21 38.18 -0.92
N GLN A 262 59.57 37.79 -2.04
CA GLN A 262 60.07 37.07 -3.25
C GLN A 262 61.13 35.91 -3.22
N ARG A 263 60.89 34.90 -4.07
CA ARG A 263 61.89 34.36 -5.04
C ARG A 263 61.21 33.79 -6.31
N LYS A 264 61.86 33.87 -7.49
CA LYS A 264 61.29 33.45 -8.80
C LYS A 264 62.38 33.17 -9.85
N VAL A 265 62.27 32.05 -10.60
CA VAL A 265 63.06 31.64 -11.79
C VAL A 265 62.08 30.77 -12.63
N VAL A 266 61.76 30.91 -13.93
CA VAL A 266 62.35 31.45 -15.19
C VAL A 266 62.82 30.35 -16.16
N ASP A 267 61.90 30.04 -17.09
CA ASP A 267 62.02 29.64 -18.51
C ASP A 267 63.10 28.67 -19.05
N LYS A 268 62.66 27.71 -19.88
CA LYS A 268 62.95 27.67 -21.34
C LYS A 268 62.13 26.63 -22.14
N LYS A 269 62.06 26.82 -23.46
CA LYS A 269 61.41 25.98 -24.50
C LYS A 269 62.48 25.47 -25.50
N PRO A 270 62.25 24.39 -26.28
CA PRO A 270 61.42 24.37 -27.50
C PRO A 270 60.45 23.13 -27.51
N ALA A 271 59.92 22.49 -28.58
CA ALA A 271 60.10 22.56 -30.03
C ALA A 271 58.81 22.18 -30.85
N THR A 272 58.87 21.12 -31.67
CA THR A 272 57.99 20.73 -32.82
C THR A 272 58.13 19.21 -33.06
N LYS A 273 57.29 18.41 -33.75
CA LYS A 273 55.92 18.41 -34.38
C LYS A 273 55.73 16.96 -34.95
N PRO A 274 54.61 16.54 -35.58
CA PRO A 274 53.17 16.69 -35.29
C PRO A 274 52.42 15.31 -35.33
N GLN A 275 51.06 15.30 -35.33
CA GLN A 275 50.15 14.15 -35.54
C GLN A 275 50.21 13.06 -34.41
N ASN A 276 49.11 12.44 -33.94
CA ASN A 276 47.78 12.26 -34.53
C ASN A 276 46.69 12.03 -33.44
N SER A 277 45.41 12.00 -33.86
CA SER A 277 44.19 11.53 -33.15
C SER A 277 43.80 12.10 -31.76
N ALA A 278 42.49 12.26 -31.53
CA ALA A 278 41.93 12.94 -30.36
C ALA A 278 41.53 12.01 -29.21
N ARG A 279 41.64 12.50 -27.96
CA ARG A 279 40.87 12.02 -26.79
C ARG A 279 40.72 13.14 -25.75
N HIS A 280 39.48 13.60 -25.53
CA HIS A 280 39.12 14.31 -24.30
C HIS A 280 39.17 13.32 -23.12
N PRO A 281 39.54 13.76 -21.90
CA PRO A 281 39.45 12.89 -20.72
C PRO A 281 37.98 12.59 -20.42
N ARG A 282 37.65 11.31 -20.23
CA ARG A 282 36.34 10.90 -19.71
C ARG A 282 36.18 11.49 -18.30
N LYS A 283 35.18 12.36 -18.09
CA LYS A 283 34.65 12.61 -16.75
C LYS A 283 34.18 11.28 -16.15
N LYS A 284 34.26 11.12 -14.82
CA LYS A 284 33.62 10.00 -14.13
C LYS A 284 32.12 9.97 -14.49
N PRO A 285 31.47 8.79 -14.52
CA PRO A 285 30.02 8.72 -14.44
C PRO A 285 29.57 9.41 -13.14
N LEU A 286 28.69 10.40 -13.26
CA LEU A 286 28.05 11.03 -12.11
C LEU A 286 27.15 10.01 -11.40
N THR A 287 27.08 10.08 -10.07
CA THR A 287 26.14 9.26 -9.30
C THR A 287 24.69 9.71 -9.55
N ASN A 288 23.72 8.88 -9.16
CA ASN A 288 22.31 9.23 -9.29
C ASN A 288 21.94 10.45 -8.42
N GLU A 289 22.68 10.69 -7.33
CA GLU A 289 22.50 11.84 -6.44
C GLU A 289 23.02 13.14 -7.08
N GLU A 290 24.23 13.11 -7.66
CA GLU A 290 24.81 14.26 -8.36
C GLU A 290 23.93 14.73 -9.52
N ARG A 291 23.34 13.78 -10.26
CA ARG A 291 22.36 14.07 -11.33
C ARG A 291 21.08 14.75 -10.83
N LEU A 292 20.62 14.42 -9.64
CA LEU A 292 19.40 15.00 -9.07
C LEU A 292 19.63 16.47 -8.65
N VAL A 293 20.85 16.77 -8.16
CA VAL A 293 21.28 18.16 -7.84
C VAL A 293 21.46 19.00 -9.12
N GLU A 294 22.02 18.42 -10.18
CA GLU A 294 22.18 19.12 -11.47
C GLU A 294 20.81 19.46 -12.11
N LEU A 295 19.81 18.58 -12.00
CA LEU A 295 18.43 18.85 -12.42
C LEU A 295 17.73 19.92 -11.56
N ALA A 296 17.95 19.93 -10.25
CA ALA A 296 17.36 20.94 -9.36
C ALA A 296 17.91 22.35 -9.65
N ASN A 297 19.20 22.46 -9.94
CA ASN A 297 19.86 23.74 -10.24
C ASN A 297 19.63 24.23 -11.68
N SER A 298 18.92 23.48 -12.54
CA SER A 298 18.62 23.87 -13.92
C SER A 298 17.18 24.38 -14.13
N GLN A 299 16.46 24.68 -13.04
CA GLN A 299 15.05 25.10 -13.04
C GLN A 299 14.85 26.50 -12.42
N ASN A 300 15.90 27.32 -12.36
CA ASN A 300 15.91 28.66 -11.76
C ASN A 300 16.91 29.59 -12.47
#